data_AF-A0A818M3U8-F1
#
_entry.id   AF-A0A818M3U8-F1
#
_cell.length_a   1.000
_cell.length_b   1.000
_cell.length_c   1.000
_cell.angle_alpha   90.00
_cell.angle_beta   90.00
_cell.angle_gamma   90.00
#
_symmetry.space_group_name_H-M   'P 1'
#
loop_
_entity.id
_entity.type
_entity.pdbx_description
1 polymer ?
#
loop_
_entity_poly.entity_id
_entity_poly.type
_entity_poly.pdbx_seq_one_letter_code
_entity_poly.pdbx_strand_id
1 'polypeptide(L)'
;MDSDRDSDDCEYETTEQRTNERRIEYQLDEFLNKWKKEIQQRTVYGHVINDKQKQDPEKTINEEEQAIHFFQRASDLEREGKLYDAIKYYRAAMQLVPDIEFRMARKGQQPVTTMESNNQNENNDKANNNNTNEVSEHDQNLIDALQRAHLDDGELSAICVKNFPQQATHMSCLPSEVLIYILRWVVSSDLDIRSLEQCARTCRGFYLCARDPQLWKMICLKTWGVQTGNTSTNVNWRYMFINRPHVVFNGVYISRTSYIRQGEQSLDTFYSPWHLVEYYRYMRFFPDGIVVIYTSADEPRISVARLKNRYSIRDPALIYGNYRLQNDRVIIVAKRISQRTLTMNNPQRRGVRDSQISDIEQIMDMEFEMCDAGKKKHHQLIWTHYEIKSVDKRTGDERSNLLDAANDRHAYPPMIFSRVKSYSLASEQLLK
;
A
#
# COMPACT_ATOMS: atom_id res chain seq x y z
N MET A 1 -26.14 -67.05 -27.50
CA MET A 1 -25.38 -66.94 -28.77
C MET A 1 -25.16 -65.45 -29.00
N ASP A 2 -24.51 -64.78 -28.04
CA ASP A 2 -23.05 -64.81 -27.77
C ASP A 2 -22.38 -64.00 -28.89
N SER A 3 -21.55 -62.98 -28.65
CA SER A 3 -20.74 -62.67 -27.48
C SER A 3 -20.15 -61.26 -27.62
N ASP A 4 -19.99 -60.62 -26.48
CA ASP A 4 -19.05 -59.57 -26.07
C ASP A 4 -17.89 -59.19 -27.02
N ARG A 5 -17.66 -57.87 -27.13
CA ARG A 5 -16.34 -57.27 -27.40
C ARG A 5 -16.17 -56.01 -26.56
N ASP A 6 -15.65 -56.21 -25.34
CA ASP A 6 -14.74 -55.26 -24.69
C ASP A 6 -13.36 -55.42 -25.33
N SER A 7 -12.68 -54.31 -25.65
CA SER A 7 -11.23 -54.28 -25.92
C SER A 7 -10.69 -52.85 -25.78
N ASP A 8 -10.15 -52.57 -24.60
CA ASP A 8 -8.95 -51.77 -24.30
C ASP A 8 -8.38 -50.87 -25.42
N ASP A 9 -8.59 -49.55 -25.30
CA ASP A 9 -7.74 -48.55 -25.95
C ASP A 9 -6.44 -48.38 -25.14
N CYS A 10 -5.43 -49.18 -25.53
CA CYS A 10 -4.08 -49.13 -25.01
C CYS A 10 -3.33 -47.87 -25.47
N GLU A 11 -2.67 -47.23 -24.50
CA GLU A 11 -1.63 -46.22 -24.66
C GLU A 11 -0.50 -46.70 -25.58
N TYR A 12 -0.35 -46.05 -26.74
CA TYR A 12 0.85 -46.19 -27.57
C TYR A 12 1.77 -44.98 -27.37
N GLU A 13 2.48 -44.94 -26.24
CA GLU A 13 3.74 -44.19 -26.17
C GLU A 13 4.74 -44.88 -27.10
N THR A 14 5.02 -44.25 -28.24
CA THR A 14 6.03 -44.70 -29.20
C THR A 14 7.35 -44.98 -28.49
N THR A 15 7.94 -46.15 -28.73
CA THR A 15 9.19 -46.62 -28.11
C THR A 15 10.33 -45.61 -28.24
N GLU A 16 10.28 -44.75 -29.26
CA GLU A 16 11.20 -43.63 -29.50
C GLU A 16 11.11 -42.51 -28.45
N GLN A 17 9.90 -42.19 -27.95
CA GLN A 17 9.70 -41.18 -26.90
C GLN A 17 10.31 -41.63 -25.57
N ARG A 18 10.08 -42.89 -25.17
CA ARG A 18 10.71 -43.49 -23.97
C ARG A 18 12.24 -43.56 -24.09
N THR A 19 12.79 -43.76 -25.28
CA THR A 19 14.25 -43.71 -25.46
C THR A 19 14.81 -42.29 -25.38
N ASN A 20 14.06 -41.28 -25.81
CA ASN A 20 14.47 -39.87 -25.70
C ASN A 20 14.38 -39.37 -24.25
N GLU A 21 13.34 -39.74 -23.51
CA GLU A 21 13.21 -39.40 -22.08
C GLU A 21 14.34 -39.99 -21.26
N ARG A 22 14.66 -41.28 -21.47
CA ARG A 22 15.82 -41.93 -20.82
C ARG A 22 17.15 -41.27 -21.19
N ARG A 23 17.27 -40.75 -22.41
CA ARG A 23 18.46 -40.02 -22.86
C ARG A 23 18.58 -38.65 -22.17
N ILE A 24 17.45 -37.95 -21.99
CA ILE A 24 17.40 -36.66 -21.28
C ILE A 24 17.69 -36.87 -19.80
N GLU A 25 17.15 -37.91 -19.17
CA GLU A 25 17.45 -38.27 -17.77
C GLU A 25 18.93 -38.56 -17.57
N TYR A 26 19.56 -39.31 -18.49
CA TYR A 26 21.00 -39.58 -18.44
C TYR A 26 21.84 -38.30 -18.59
N GLN A 27 21.45 -37.39 -19.50
CA GLN A 27 22.11 -36.10 -19.65
C GLN A 27 21.94 -35.19 -18.43
N LEU A 28 20.78 -35.25 -17.76
CA LEU A 28 20.51 -34.51 -16.55
C LEU A 28 21.34 -35.03 -15.37
N ASP A 29 21.50 -36.35 -15.25
CA ASP A 29 22.34 -36.98 -14.24
C ASP A 29 23.83 -36.71 -14.47
N GLU A 30 24.28 -36.69 -15.72
CA GLU A 30 25.64 -36.28 -16.07
C GLU A 30 25.88 -34.81 -15.69
N PHE A 31 24.91 -33.94 -15.97
CA PHE A 31 24.98 -32.53 -15.61
C PHE A 31 25.00 -32.33 -14.09
N LEU A 32 24.11 -33.01 -13.34
CA LEU A 32 24.06 -32.95 -11.88
C LEU A 32 25.36 -33.43 -11.25
N ASN A 33 25.95 -34.51 -11.78
CA ASN A 33 27.24 -35.01 -11.31
C ASN A 33 28.40 -34.07 -11.64
N LYS A 34 28.38 -33.44 -12.82
CA LYS A 34 29.38 -32.43 -13.22
C LYS A 34 29.26 -31.17 -12.36
N TRP A 35 28.05 -30.70 -12.10
CA TRP A 35 27.77 -29.56 -11.23
C TRP A 35 28.14 -29.83 -9.77
N LYS A 36 27.85 -31.03 -9.26
CA LYS A 36 28.24 -31.45 -7.90
C LYS A 36 29.76 -31.54 -7.74
N LYS A 37 30.48 -32.01 -8.77
CA LYS A 37 31.96 -31.94 -8.84
C LYS A 37 32.45 -30.50 -8.90
N GLU A 38 31.79 -29.61 -9.64
CA GLU A 38 32.17 -28.20 -9.74
C GLU A 38 31.98 -27.46 -8.40
N ILE A 39 30.89 -27.74 -7.67
CA ILE A 39 30.68 -27.21 -6.32
C ILE A 39 31.73 -27.73 -5.36
N GLN A 40 32.03 -29.03 -5.38
CA GLN A 40 33.08 -29.62 -4.54
C GLN A 40 34.46 -29.04 -4.87
N GLN A 41 34.75 -28.75 -6.15
CA GLN A 41 35.96 -28.04 -6.53
C GLN A 41 35.95 -26.61 -5.99
N ARG A 42 34.83 -25.86 -6.05
CA ARG A 42 34.71 -24.51 -5.48
C ARG A 42 34.83 -24.48 -3.96
N THR A 43 34.34 -25.48 -3.22
CA THR A 43 34.56 -25.57 -1.77
C THR A 43 36.02 -25.90 -1.42
N VAL A 44 36.73 -26.68 -2.26
CA VAL A 44 38.17 -26.91 -2.11
C VAL A 44 38.98 -25.66 -2.46
N TYR A 45 38.62 -24.91 -3.52
CA TYR A 45 39.26 -23.62 -3.84
C TYR A 45 38.96 -22.53 -2.79
N GLY A 46 37.77 -22.53 -2.18
CA GLY A 46 37.42 -21.65 -1.05
C GLY A 46 38.23 -21.93 0.22
N HIS A 47 38.67 -23.18 0.43
CA HIS A 47 39.57 -23.54 1.54
C HIS A 47 41.05 -23.28 1.21
N VAL A 48 41.45 -23.38 -0.06
CA VAL A 48 42.84 -23.09 -0.51
C VAL A 48 43.13 -21.59 -0.65
N ILE A 49 42.11 -20.73 -0.82
CA ILE A 49 42.29 -19.27 -0.83
C ILE A 49 42.65 -18.72 0.57
N ASN A 50 42.20 -19.38 1.65
CA ASN A 50 42.57 -18.98 3.01
C ASN A 50 44.02 -19.35 3.40
N ASP A 51 44.67 -20.30 2.71
CA ASP A 51 46.04 -20.72 2.99
C ASP A 51 47.09 -20.15 2.01
N LYS A 52 46.69 -19.33 1.02
CA LYS A 52 47.61 -18.66 0.08
C LYS A 52 47.70 -17.14 0.24
N GLN A 53 47.19 -16.57 1.33
CA GLN A 53 47.53 -15.19 1.73
C GLN A 53 48.77 -15.16 2.63
N LYS A 54 49.91 -15.51 2.03
CA LYS A 54 51.21 -14.91 2.35
C LYS A 54 51.80 -14.41 1.04
N GLN A 55 51.18 -13.35 0.51
CA GLN A 55 51.79 -12.50 -0.51
C GLN A 55 52.37 -11.27 0.19
N ASP A 56 53.51 -10.80 -0.31
CA ASP A 56 54.32 -9.73 0.27
C ASP A 56 53.47 -8.50 0.67
N PRO A 57 53.56 -8.03 1.93
CA PRO A 57 52.73 -6.94 2.42
C PRO A 57 52.93 -5.61 1.68
N GLU A 58 54.02 -5.43 0.93
CA GLU A 58 54.27 -4.21 0.15
C GLU A 58 53.44 -4.11 -1.14
N LYS A 59 53.04 -5.25 -1.74
CA LYS A 59 52.24 -5.23 -2.99
C LYS A 59 50.76 -5.00 -2.73
N THR A 60 50.23 -5.59 -1.65
CA THR A 60 48.83 -5.44 -1.25
C THR A 60 48.50 -4.01 -0.81
N ILE A 61 49.46 -3.30 -0.19
CA ILE A 61 49.32 -1.88 0.17
C ILE A 61 49.22 -1.00 -1.09
N ASN A 62 50.02 -1.27 -2.12
CA ASN A 62 50.02 -0.48 -3.37
C ASN A 62 48.73 -0.69 -4.19
N GLU A 63 48.22 -1.92 -4.25
CA GLU A 63 46.94 -2.21 -4.93
C GLU A 63 45.74 -1.58 -4.20
N GLU A 64 45.78 -1.53 -2.86
CA GLU A 64 44.73 -0.87 -2.06
C GLU A 64 44.75 0.66 -2.24
N GLU A 65 45.92 1.30 -2.26
CA GLU A 65 46.04 2.75 -2.52
C GLU A 65 45.54 3.13 -3.92
N GLN A 66 45.85 2.30 -4.94
CA GLN A 66 45.35 2.51 -6.29
C GLN A 66 43.83 2.36 -6.38
N ALA A 67 43.26 1.35 -5.69
CA ALA A 67 41.82 1.17 -5.62
C ALA A 67 41.12 2.36 -4.96
N ILE A 68 41.71 2.92 -3.89
CA ILE A 68 41.22 4.12 -3.20
C ILE A 68 41.20 5.33 -4.14
N HIS A 69 42.27 5.56 -4.90
CA HIS A 69 42.37 6.68 -5.84
C HIS A 69 41.34 6.57 -6.98
N PHE A 70 41.14 5.36 -7.54
CA PHE A 70 40.10 5.14 -8.55
C PHE A 70 38.70 5.37 -7.99
N PHE A 71 38.44 4.95 -6.75
CA PHE A 71 37.15 5.15 -6.10
C PHE A 71 36.84 6.63 -5.82
N GLN A 72 37.81 7.41 -5.35
CA GLN A 72 37.66 8.85 -5.13
C GLN A 72 37.38 9.60 -6.42
N ARG A 73 38.16 9.31 -7.48
CA ARG A 73 37.96 9.90 -8.80
C ARG A 73 36.59 9.57 -9.39
N ALA A 74 36.08 8.38 -9.15
CA ALA A 74 34.74 7.99 -9.56
C ALA A 74 33.66 8.82 -8.85
N SER A 75 33.84 9.06 -7.54
CA SER A 75 32.90 9.85 -6.73
C SER A 75 32.88 11.34 -7.12
N ASP A 76 34.03 11.91 -7.51
CA ASP A 76 34.08 13.28 -8.01
C ASP A 76 33.38 13.41 -9.38
N LEU A 77 33.56 12.43 -10.27
CA LEU A 77 32.85 12.40 -11.57
C LEU A 77 31.34 12.19 -11.41
N GLU A 78 30.91 11.42 -10.40
CA GLU A 78 29.51 11.29 -10.03
C GLU A 78 28.94 12.62 -9.52
N ARG A 79 29.68 13.35 -8.68
CA ARG A 79 29.31 14.69 -8.20
C ARG A 79 29.23 15.72 -9.33
N GLU A 80 30.08 15.60 -10.35
CA GLU A 80 30.04 16.39 -11.58
C GLU A 80 28.92 15.96 -12.55
N GLY A 81 28.20 14.86 -12.28
CA GLY A 81 27.09 14.36 -13.11
C GLY A 81 27.50 13.53 -14.33
N LYS A 82 28.77 13.12 -14.45
CA LYS A 82 29.29 12.28 -15.55
C LYS A 82 29.25 10.79 -15.18
N LEU A 83 28.04 10.26 -14.98
CA LEU A 83 27.84 8.88 -14.50
C LEU A 83 28.49 7.80 -15.39
N TYR A 84 28.46 7.96 -16.72
CA TYR A 84 29.01 6.96 -17.64
C TYR A 84 30.53 6.78 -17.51
N ASP A 85 31.26 7.86 -17.22
CA ASP A 85 32.71 7.77 -16.99
C ASP A 85 33.02 7.34 -15.56
N ALA A 86 32.20 7.71 -14.58
CA ALA A 86 32.32 7.25 -13.19
C ALA A 86 32.25 5.71 -13.07
N ILE A 87 31.35 5.05 -13.82
CA ILE A 87 31.18 3.58 -13.80
C ILE A 87 32.48 2.85 -14.20
N LYS A 88 33.25 3.39 -15.15
CA LYS A 88 34.53 2.79 -15.57
C LYS A 88 35.51 2.74 -14.41
N TYR A 89 35.59 3.82 -13.64
CA TYR A 89 36.49 3.94 -12.49
C TYR A 89 36.02 3.13 -11.28
N TYR A 90 34.71 3.05 -11.02
CA TYR A 90 34.16 2.16 -9.99
C TYR A 90 34.46 0.68 -10.27
N ARG A 91 34.30 0.24 -11.53
CA ARG A 91 34.64 -1.13 -11.92
C ARG A 91 36.14 -1.41 -11.76
N ALA A 92 37.01 -0.47 -12.12
CA ALA A 92 38.44 -0.62 -11.92
C ALA A 92 38.81 -0.73 -10.43
N ALA A 93 38.17 0.06 -9.56
CA ALA A 93 38.39 -0.01 -8.12
C ALA A 93 37.95 -1.36 -7.52
N MET A 94 36.77 -1.88 -7.91
CA MET A 94 36.27 -3.18 -7.43
C MET A 94 37.08 -4.39 -7.97
N GLN A 95 37.70 -4.27 -9.14
CA GLN A 95 38.57 -5.32 -9.67
C GLN A 95 39.85 -5.48 -8.86
N LEU A 96 40.38 -4.37 -8.32
CA LEU A 96 41.54 -4.39 -7.43
C LEU A 96 41.15 -4.84 -6.01
N VAL A 97 40.10 -4.23 -5.44
CA VAL A 97 39.60 -4.56 -4.10
C VAL A 97 38.07 -4.73 -4.14
N PRO A 98 37.55 -5.96 -4.17
CA PRO A 98 36.12 -6.23 -4.31
C PRO A 98 35.23 -5.63 -3.22
N ASP A 99 35.76 -5.33 -2.03
CA ASP A 99 35.05 -4.75 -0.88
C ASP A 99 35.37 -3.26 -0.63
N ILE A 100 35.95 -2.56 -1.62
CA ILE A 100 36.41 -1.16 -1.49
C ILE A 100 35.29 -0.20 -1.05
N GLU A 101 34.06 -0.41 -1.53
CA GLU A 101 32.88 0.39 -1.15
C GLU A 101 32.62 0.36 0.36
N PHE A 102 32.68 -0.83 0.95
CA PHE A 102 32.48 -1.01 2.38
C PHE A 102 33.62 -0.43 3.21
N ARG A 103 34.86 -0.51 2.71
CA ARG A 103 36.04 0.06 3.38
C ARG A 103 36.02 1.59 3.37
N MET A 104 35.61 2.20 2.25
CA MET A 104 35.49 3.65 2.13
C MET A 104 34.32 4.20 2.95
N ALA A 105 33.18 3.49 2.98
CA ALA A 105 32.05 3.84 3.84
C ALA A 105 32.40 3.80 5.33
N ARG A 106 33.21 2.81 5.78
CA ARG A 106 33.69 2.73 7.16
C ARG A 106 34.70 3.84 7.51
N LYS A 107 35.60 4.20 6.58
CA LYS A 107 36.54 5.32 6.79
C LYS A 107 35.84 6.67 6.91
N GLY A 108 34.69 6.86 6.26
CA GLY A 108 33.85 8.05 6.39
C GLY A 108 33.08 8.19 7.72
N GLN A 109 33.11 7.16 8.58
CA GLN A 109 32.43 7.15 9.89
C GLN A 109 33.37 7.43 11.08
N GLN A 110 34.63 7.81 10.85
CA GLN A 110 35.48 8.28 11.94
C GLN A 110 35.19 9.76 12.25
N PRO A 111 34.80 10.10 13.49
CA PRO A 111 34.49 11.47 13.87
C PRO A 111 35.77 12.30 13.94
N VAL A 112 35.93 13.24 13.01
CA VAL A 112 36.89 14.33 13.17
C VAL A 112 36.32 15.26 14.24
N THR A 113 37.04 15.35 15.35
CA THR A 113 36.80 16.27 16.45
C THR A 113 36.81 17.71 15.96
N THR A 114 35.65 18.35 15.97
CA THR A 114 35.56 19.80 16.11
C THR A 114 34.43 20.07 17.10
N MET A 115 34.82 20.69 18.21
CA MET A 115 33.94 21.08 19.31
C MET A 115 32.81 21.96 18.76
N GLU A 116 31.57 21.58 18.99
CA GLU A 116 30.49 22.52 19.30
C GLU A 116 29.33 21.78 19.98
N SER A 117 29.00 22.28 21.16
CA SER A 117 28.05 21.74 22.11
C SER A 117 26.62 21.74 21.56
N ASN A 118 25.90 20.63 21.72
CA ASN A 118 24.48 20.70 22.09
C ASN A 118 23.99 19.40 22.72
N ASN A 119 23.59 19.51 23.99
CA ASN A 119 22.86 18.50 24.73
C ASN A 119 21.51 18.21 24.06
N GLN A 120 21.27 16.97 23.65
CA GLN A 120 19.92 16.39 23.63
C GLN A 120 19.99 14.95 24.14
N ASN A 121 19.34 14.72 25.28
CA ASN A 121 19.09 13.41 25.86
C ASN A 121 18.25 12.56 24.89
N GLU A 122 18.81 11.48 24.35
CA GLU A 122 18.02 10.40 23.77
C GLU A 122 17.61 9.43 24.87
N ASN A 123 16.37 9.59 25.37
CA ASN A 123 15.70 8.52 26.09
C ASN A 123 15.33 7.41 25.09
N ASN A 124 15.94 6.24 25.29
CA ASN A 124 15.57 4.99 24.66
C ASN A 124 14.23 4.49 25.21
N ASP A 125 13.11 4.92 24.61
CA ASP A 125 11.82 4.27 24.84
C ASP A 125 11.70 3.03 23.94
N LYS A 126 12.08 1.89 24.51
CA LYS A 126 11.65 0.58 24.04
C LYS A 126 10.11 0.54 24.13
N ALA A 127 9.47 0.50 22.97
CA ALA A 127 8.03 0.35 22.83
C ALA A 127 7.54 -0.92 23.57
N ASN A 128 6.96 -0.70 24.75
CA ASN A 128 6.29 -1.72 25.53
C ASN A 128 4.79 -1.65 25.19
N ASN A 129 4.20 -2.78 24.82
CA ASN A 129 2.86 -2.89 24.25
C ASN A 129 1.71 -2.77 25.30
N ASN A 130 1.86 -1.90 26.30
CA ASN A 130 0.89 -1.70 27.39
C ASN A 130 0.20 -0.33 27.41
N ASN A 131 0.46 0.55 26.43
CA ASN A 131 -0.05 1.94 26.41
C ASN A 131 -1.57 2.09 26.09
N THR A 132 -2.32 0.99 26.05
CA THR A 132 -3.73 1.03 25.66
C THR A 132 -4.61 1.70 26.72
N ASN A 133 -4.43 1.42 28.00
CA ASN A 133 -5.23 2.04 29.05
C ASN A 133 -4.79 3.48 29.36
N GLU A 134 -3.49 3.76 29.28
CA GLU A 134 -2.90 5.07 29.60
C GLU A 134 -3.41 6.18 28.67
N VAL A 135 -3.61 5.90 27.37
CA VAL A 135 -4.11 6.90 26.41
C VAL A 135 -5.58 7.24 26.67
N SER A 136 -6.42 6.25 27.01
CA SER A 136 -7.83 6.50 27.35
C SER A 136 -7.95 7.29 28.65
N GLU A 137 -7.15 6.96 29.66
CA GLU A 137 -7.14 7.67 30.94
C GLU A 137 -6.63 9.10 30.79
N HIS A 138 -5.58 9.32 30.00
CA HIS A 138 -5.04 10.65 29.72
C HIS A 138 -6.06 11.56 29.01
N ASP A 139 -6.78 11.03 28.01
CA ASP A 139 -7.82 11.79 27.29
C ASP A 139 -8.96 12.20 28.24
N GLN A 140 -9.41 11.32 29.13
CA GLN A 140 -10.46 11.66 30.11
C GLN A 140 -9.98 12.66 31.15
N ASN A 141 -8.76 12.48 31.67
CA ASN A 141 -8.16 13.44 32.60
C ASN A 141 -8.04 14.85 31.98
N LEU A 142 -7.72 14.93 30.68
CA LEU A 142 -7.68 16.19 29.95
C LEU A 142 -9.08 16.80 29.77
N ILE A 143 -10.08 16.01 29.41
CA ILE A 143 -11.47 16.47 29.30
C ILE A 143 -11.96 17.02 30.64
N ASP A 144 -11.72 16.29 31.74
CA ASP A 144 -12.13 16.70 33.09
C ASP A 144 -11.41 17.98 33.53
N ALA A 145 -10.12 18.10 33.20
CA ALA A 145 -9.35 19.32 33.49
C ALA A 145 -9.88 20.53 32.69
N LEU A 146 -10.22 20.34 31.42
CA LEU A 146 -10.79 21.39 30.58
C LEU A 146 -12.20 21.78 31.03
N GLN A 147 -13.03 20.84 31.46
CA GLN A 147 -14.36 21.11 32.03
C GLN A 147 -14.25 21.89 33.33
N ARG A 148 -13.32 21.53 34.23
CA ARG A 148 -13.07 22.28 35.46
C ARG A 148 -12.61 23.71 35.18
N ALA A 149 -11.62 23.87 34.30
CA ALA A 149 -11.17 25.21 33.88
C ALA A 149 -12.30 26.04 33.25
N HIS A 150 -13.23 25.40 32.53
CA HIS A 150 -14.37 26.09 31.93
C HIS A 150 -15.41 26.55 32.97
N LEU A 151 -15.58 25.81 34.08
CA LEU A 151 -16.44 26.20 35.19
C LEU A 151 -15.83 27.36 36.00
N ASP A 152 -14.51 27.36 36.18
CA ASP A 152 -13.78 28.38 36.94
C ASP A 152 -13.76 29.76 36.24
N ASP A 153 -13.81 29.78 34.90
CA ASP A 153 -13.80 31.02 34.10
C ASP A 153 -15.11 31.85 34.24
N GLY A 154 -16.14 31.36 34.95
CA GLY A 154 -17.40 32.08 35.22
C GLY A 154 -18.29 32.31 33.99
N GLU A 155 -17.76 32.10 32.78
CA GLU A 155 -18.46 32.11 31.50
C GLU A 155 -19.11 30.74 31.23
N LEU A 156 -20.08 30.35 32.07
CA LEU A 156 -20.78 29.05 32.03
C LEU A 156 -21.46 28.70 30.69
N SER A 157 -21.45 29.60 29.70
CA SER A 157 -22.19 29.48 28.45
C SER A 157 -21.35 29.61 27.18
N ALA A 158 -20.13 30.18 27.24
CA ALA A 158 -19.43 30.58 26.02
C ALA A 158 -18.45 29.48 25.55
N ILE A 159 -18.82 28.74 24.51
CA ILE A 159 -17.99 27.69 23.89
C ILE A 159 -16.66 28.26 23.34
N CYS A 160 -16.69 29.50 22.85
CA CYS A 160 -15.53 30.21 22.34
C CYS A 160 -15.65 31.70 22.61
N VAL A 161 -14.53 32.41 22.57
CA VAL A 161 -14.47 33.85 22.85
C VAL A 161 -14.10 34.60 21.59
N LYS A 162 -14.65 35.82 21.43
CA LYS A 162 -14.34 36.71 20.32
C LYS A 162 -12.92 37.25 20.49
N ASN A 163 -12.03 36.99 19.55
CA ASN A 163 -10.68 37.58 19.59
C ASN A 163 -10.68 39.05 19.16
N PHE A 164 -11.65 39.45 18.33
CA PHE A 164 -11.77 40.80 17.80
C PHE A 164 -13.22 41.30 17.91
N PRO A 165 -13.44 42.62 18.03
CA PRO A 165 -14.78 43.19 17.94
C PRO A 165 -15.35 42.90 16.55
N GLN A 166 -16.57 42.40 16.51
CA GLN A 166 -17.27 42.06 15.27
C GLN A 166 -18.71 42.55 15.34
N GLN A 167 -19.24 42.97 14.20
CA GLN A 167 -20.62 43.45 14.07
C GLN A 167 -21.63 42.31 13.89
N ALA A 168 -21.20 41.18 13.33
CA ALA A 168 -22.04 40.00 13.12
C ALA A 168 -22.20 39.16 14.40
N THR A 169 -23.24 38.33 14.44
CA THR A 169 -23.42 37.34 15.51
C THR A 169 -22.28 36.32 15.51
N HIS A 170 -21.63 36.15 16.66
CA HIS A 170 -20.52 35.22 16.81
C HIS A 170 -21.00 33.80 17.07
N MET A 171 -20.20 32.80 16.67
CA MET A 171 -20.48 31.38 16.89
C MET A 171 -20.68 31.05 18.39
N SER A 172 -20.06 31.81 19.29
CA SER A 172 -20.21 31.61 20.75
C SER A 172 -21.60 31.85 21.29
N CYS A 173 -22.48 32.48 20.52
CA CYS A 173 -23.88 32.69 20.91
C CYS A 173 -24.73 31.41 20.76
N LEU A 174 -24.19 30.35 20.14
CA LEU A 174 -24.90 29.10 19.95
C LEU A 174 -24.75 28.20 21.19
N PRO A 175 -25.82 27.51 21.62
CA PRO A 175 -25.74 26.43 22.60
C PRO A 175 -24.84 25.29 22.12
N SER A 176 -24.28 24.52 23.06
CA SER A 176 -23.37 23.41 22.75
C SER A 176 -24.05 22.32 21.94
N GLU A 177 -25.34 22.09 22.14
CA GLU A 177 -26.15 21.13 21.39
C GLU A 177 -26.24 21.51 19.91
N VAL A 178 -26.38 22.80 19.61
CA VAL A 178 -26.40 23.31 18.24
C VAL A 178 -25.02 23.17 17.60
N LEU A 179 -23.94 23.41 18.37
CA LEU A 179 -22.60 23.20 17.84
C LEU A 179 -22.31 21.72 17.57
N ILE A 180 -22.70 20.81 18.47
CA ILE A 180 -22.58 19.36 18.25
C ILE A 180 -23.37 18.96 17.01
N TYR A 181 -24.56 19.53 16.80
CA TYR A 181 -25.33 19.33 15.57
C TYR A 181 -24.60 19.82 14.32
N ILE A 182 -23.90 20.96 14.37
CA ILE A 182 -23.02 21.44 13.29
C ILE A 182 -21.85 20.47 13.08
N LEU A 183 -21.23 19.96 14.15
CA LEU A 183 -20.14 18.99 14.04
C LEU A 183 -20.59 17.67 13.41
N ARG A 184 -21.86 17.26 13.59
CA ARG A 184 -22.43 16.11 12.86
C ARG A 184 -22.51 16.36 11.35
N TRP A 185 -22.72 17.61 10.91
CA TRP A 185 -22.61 17.98 9.49
C TRP A 185 -21.17 17.99 8.99
N VAL A 186 -20.22 18.42 9.84
CA VAL A 186 -18.78 18.38 9.52
C VAL A 186 -18.31 16.94 9.31
N VAL A 187 -18.71 16.01 10.18
CA VAL A 187 -18.40 14.58 10.02
C VAL A 187 -19.11 13.99 8.81
N SER A 188 -20.37 14.37 8.58
CA SER A 188 -21.16 13.95 7.42
C SER A 188 -21.40 12.42 7.35
N SER A 189 -22.14 11.98 6.34
CA SER A 189 -22.19 10.58 5.88
C SER A 189 -20.84 10.07 5.36
N ASP A 190 -19.90 10.97 5.07
CA ASP A 190 -18.54 10.67 4.57
C ASP A 190 -17.53 10.33 5.66
N LEU A 191 -17.90 10.46 6.94
CA LEU A 191 -17.01 10.25 8.09
C LEU A 191 -15.70 11.04 7.98
N ASP A 192 -15.78 12.35 7.74
CA ASP A 192 -14.62 13.24 7.74
C ASP A 192 -14.18 13.58 9.18
N ILE A 193 -13.60 12.57 9.83
CA ILE A 193 -13.08 12.66 11.20
C ILE A 193 -11.96 13.71 11.29
N ARG A 194 -11.23 13.95 10.20
CA ARG A 194 -10.15 14.93 10.20
C ARG A 194 -10.69 16.34 10.35
N SER A 195 -11.77 16.69 9.66
CA SER A 195 -12.38 18.01 9.82
C SER A 195 -12.94 18.20 11.24
N LEU A 196 -13.48 17.13 11.85
CA LEU A 196 -13.87 17.14 13.26
C LEU A 196 -12.67 17.42 14.19
N GLU A 197 -11.54 16.74 13.98
CA GLU A 197 -10.30 16.99 14.74
C GLU A 197 -9.73 18.40 14.50
N GLN A 198 -9.87 18.96 13.30
CA GLN A 198 -9.49 20.34 13.01
C GLN A 198 -10.35 21.33 13.78
N CYS A 199 -11.66 21.09 13.85
CA CYS A 199 -12.58 21.85 14.70
C CYS A 199 -12.14 21.76 16.18
N ALA A 200 -11.84 20.56 16.69
CA ALA A 200 -11.39 20.36 18.07
C ALA A 200 -10.12 21.14 18.44
N ARG A 201 -9.25 21.43 17.46
CA ARG A 201 -8.00 22.18 17.67
C ARG A 201 -8.17 23.70 17.78
N THR A 202 -9.39 24.23 17.59
CA THR A 202 -9.62 25.68 17.54
C THR A 202 -9.67 26.33 18.93
N CYS A 203 -10.43 25.76 19.85
CA CYS A 203 -10.54 26.23 21.24
C CYS A 203 -10.97 25.10 22.19
N ARG A 204 -10.95 25.38 23.50
CA ARG A 204 -11.36 24.44 24.55
C ARG A 204 -12.81 23.95 24.37
N GLY A 205 -13.76 24.85 24.11
CA GLY A 205 -15.17 24.44 23.96
C GLY A 205 -15.43 23.60 22.70
N PHE A 206 -14.77 23.89 21.58
CA PHE A 206 -14.82 23.04 20.39
C PHE A 206 -14.18 21.68 20.63
N TYR A 207 -13.09 21.63 21.40
CA TYR A 207 -12.48 20.37 21.82
C TYR A 207 -13.46 19.51 22.61
N LEU A 208 -14.17 20.10 23.59
CA LEU A 208 -15.19 19.40 24.38
C LEU A 208 -16.36 18.94 23.51
N CYS A 209 -16.90 19.79 22.64
CA CYS A 209 -18.02 19.43 21.76
C CYS A 209 -17.64 18.31 20.77
N ALA A 210 -16.41 18.31 20.25
CA ALA A 210 -15.91 17.26 19.36
C ALA A 210 -15.66 15.92 20.06
N ARG A 211 -15.73 15.88 21.40
CA ARG A 211 -15.53 14.70 22.26
C ARG A 211 -16.85 14.17 22.81
N ASP A 212 -17.98 14.69 22.32
CA ASP A 212 -19.30 14.20 22.66
C ASP A 212 -19.43 12.67 22.43
N PRO A 213 -19.78 11.88 23.46
CA PRO A 213 -19.87 10.42 23.34
C PRO A 213 -20.90 9.95 22.30
N GLN A 214 -22.00 10.68 22.10
CA GLN A 214 -23.04 10.29 21.14
C GLN A 214 -22.53 10.47 19.70
N LEU A 215 -21.80 11.55 19.42
CA LEU A 215 -21.14 11.76 18.13
C LEU A 215 -20.21 10.58 17.78
N TRP A 216 -19.36 10.17 18.72
CA TRP A 216 -18.44 9.03 18.52
C TRP A 216 -19.17 7.70 18.41
N LYS A 217 -20.25 7.50 19.15
CA LYS A 217 -21.12 6.32 19.00
C LYS A 217 -21.67 6.23 17.58
N MET A 218 -22.17 7.33 17.01
CA MET A 218 -22.68 7.37 15.64
C MET A 218 -21.58 7.07 14.62
N ILE A 219 -20.38 7.61 14.81
CA ILE A 219 -19.20 7.31 13.98
C ILE A 219 -18.89 5.81 14.01
N CYS A 220 -18.85 5.19 15.19
CA CYS A 220 -18.58 3.77 15.35
C CYS A 220 -19.66 2.90 14.68
N LEU A 221 -20.94 3.22 14.93
CA LEU A 221 -22.07 2.52 14.33
C LEU A 221 -22.05 2.62 12.81
N LYS A 222 -21.67 3.78 12.26
CA LYS A 222 -21.53 3.96 10.80
C LYS A 222 -20.36 3.16 10.22
N THR A 223 -19.27 3.01 10.98
CA THR A 223 -18.04 2.34 10.54
C THR A 223 -18.16 0.80 10.58
N TRP A 224 -18.69 0.24 11.68
CA TRP A 224 -18.76 -1.22 11.88
C TRP A 224 -20.18 -1.80 11.80
N GLY A 225 -21.22 -0.97 11.80
CA GLY A 225 -22.61 -1.43 11.75
C GLY A 225 -22.94 -2.40 12.88
N VAL A 226 -23.50 -3.56 12.53
CA VAL A 226 -23.85 -4.63 13.48
C VAL A 226 -22.62 -5.17 14.22
N GLN A 227 -21.44 -5.11 13.61
CA GLN A 227 -20.20 -5.61 14.22
C GLN A 227 -19.63 -4.66 15.28
N THR A 228 -20.22 -3.47 15.47
CA THR A 228 -19.76 -2.52 16.48
C THR A 228 -19.64 -3.19 17.85
N GLY A 229 -20.61 -4.04 18.22
CA GLY A 229 -20.63 -4.69 19.52
C GLY A 229 -20.83 -3.68 20.66
N ASN A 230 -21.15 -4.22 21.83
CA ASN A 230 -21.48 -3.53 23.08
C ASN A 230 -22.85 -2.84 23.23
N THR A 231 -23.57 -3.33 24.24
CA THR A 231 -24.72 -2.73 24.94
C THR A 231 -24.34 -2.18 26.32
N SER A 232 -23.05 -2.18 26.68
CA SER A 232 -22.59 -1.70 27.99
C SER A 232 -22.62 -0.17 28.08
N THR A 233 -22.89 0.34 29.28
CA THR A 233 -23.13 1.77 29.56
C THR A 233 -21.87 2.63 29.58
N ASN A 234 -20.67 2.03 29.67
CA ASN A 234 -19.41 2.75 29.91
C ASN A 234 -18.38 2.55 28.78
N VAL A 235 -18.81 2.58 27.52
CA VAL A 235 -17.88 2.47 26.38
C VAL A 235 -17.30 3.84 26.02
N ASN A 236 -15.98 3.96 26.02
CA ASN A 236 -15.30 5.08 25.37
C ASN A 236 -15.29 4.86 23.85
N TRP A 237 -16.33 5.36 23.17
CA TRP A 237 -16.52 5.20 21.72
C TRP A 237 -15.36 5.75 20.90
N ARG A 238 -14.78 6.88 21.30
CA ARG A 238 -13.64 7.48 20.62
C ARG A 238 -12.42 6.58 20.70
N TYR A 239 -12.11 6.11 21.90
CA TYR A 239 -11.00 5.21 22.12
C TYR A 239 -11.15 3.92 21.30
N MET A 240 -12.35 3.35 21.31
CA MET A 240 -12.69 2.21 20.47
C MET A 240 -12.44 2.54 18.99
N PHE A 241 -12.86 3.72 18.53
CA PHE A 241 -12.68 4.12 17.15
C PHE A 241 -11.22 4.15 16.71
N ILE A 242 -10.36 4.75 17.54
CA ILE A 242 -8.93 4.92 17.26
C ILE A 242 -8.19 3.57 17.21
N ASN A 243 -8.53 2.66 18.13
CA ASN A 243 -7.76 1.43 18.32
C ASN A 243 -8.28 0.26 17.49
N ARG A 244 -9.59 0.21 17.23
CA ARG A 244 -10.18 -0.87 16.46
C ARG A 244 -9.84 -0.73 14.97
N PRO A 245 -9.40 -1.81 14.30
CA PRO A 245 -9.13 -1.78 12.87
C PRO A 245 -10.33 -1.32 12.03
N HIS A 246 -10.08 -0.38 11.14
CA HIS A 246 -11.01 0.12 10.14
C HIS A 246 -10.27 0.80 8.98
N VAL A 247 -10.93 0.85 7.82
CA VAL A 247 -10.43 1.59 6.65
C VAL A 247 -10.61 3.10 6.83
N VAL A 248 -9.69 3.87 6.26
CA VAL A 248 -9.70 5.34 6.35
C VAL A 248 -10.36 5.98 5.12
N PHE A 249 -11.27 6.93 5.35
CA PHE A 249 -12.15 7.50 4.31
C PHE A 249 -11.65 8.81 3.68
N ASN A 250 -10.80 9.57 4.38
CA ASN A 250 -10.37 10.92 3.96
C ASN A 250 -9.17 10.93 2.99
N GLY A 251 -9.07 9.90 2.14
CA GLY A 251 -7.93 9.74 1.24
C GLY A 251 -8.09 8.58 0.28
N VAL A 252 -6.97 7.95 -0.06
CA VAL A 252 -6.90 6.82 -0.98
C VAL A 252 -5.76 5.90 -0.58
N TYR A 253 -5.94 4.60 -0.70
CA TYR A 253 -4.86 3.62 -0.58
C TYR A 253 -4.18 3.46 -1.92
N ILE A 254 -2.84 3.55 -1.94
CA ILE A 254 -2.03 3.53 -3.16
C ILE A 254 -0.99 2.42 -3.04
N SER A 255 -0.91 1.57 -4.06
CA SER A 255 0.19 0.63 -4.26
C SER A 255 0.88 0.96 -5.58
N ARG A 256 2.21 1.09 -5.54
CA ARG A 256 3.05 1.31 -6.73
C ARG A 256 3.69 -0.02 -7.09
N THR A 257 3.52 -0.44 -8.33
CA THR A 257 4.12 -1.65 -8.87
C THR A 257 4.93 -1.30 -10.11
N SER A 258 6.12 -1.89 -10.21
CA SER A 258 7.03 -1.69 -11.32
C SER A 258 7.53 -3.03 -11.83
N TYR A 259 7.55 -3.23 -13.14
CA TYR A 259 8.14 -4.42 -13.76
C TYR A 259 8.92 -4.04 -15.00
N ILE A 260 9.86 -4.88 -15.37
CA ILE A 260 10.68 -4.70 -16.56
C ILE A 260 10.07 -5.56 -17.68
N ARG A 261 9.84 -4.96 -18.85
CA ARG A 261 9.43 -5.70 -20.05
C ARG A 261 10.31 -5.35 -21.24
N GLN A 262 10.51 -6.30 -22.13
CA GLN A 262 11.17 -6.03 -23.41
C GLN A 262 10.25 -5.16 -24.28
N GLY A 263 10.83 -4.17 -24.95
CA GLY A 263 10.14 -3.37 -25.97
C GLY A 263 9.84 -4.18 -27.22
N GLU A 264 8.94 -3.66 -28.05
CA GLU A 264 8.69 -4.22 -29.38
C GLU A 264 9.98 -4.17 -30.21
N GLN A 265 10.30 -5.26 -30.90
CA GLN A 265 11.47 -5.31 -31.77
C GLN A 265 11.21 -4.37 -32.96
N SER A 266 12.07 -3.36 -33.13
CA SER A 266 12.08 -2.56 -34.36
C SER A 266 12.48 -3.43 -35.56
N LEU A 267 12.22 -2.95 -36.78
CA LEU A 267 12.72 -3.56 -38.01
C LEU A 267 14.26 -3.75 -38.01
N ASP A 268 14.97 -2.97 -37.21
CA ASP A 268 16.37 -3.21 -36.85
C ASP A 268 16.48 -4.26 -35.73
N THR A 269 16.93 -5.46 -36.10
CA THR A 269 17.16 -6.62 -35.20
C THR A 269 18.18 -6.35 -34.08
N PHE A 270 18.99 -5.29 -34.21
CA PHE A 270 20.08 -4.98 -33.27
C PHE A 270 19.65 -4.13 -32.08
N TYR A 271 18.43 -3.60 -32.06
CA TYR A 271 17.94 -2.73 -30.98
C TYR A 271 16.74 -3.37 -30.27
N SER A 272 16.98 -3.88 -29.05
CA SER A 272 15.95 -4.41 -28.16
C SER A 272 15.94 -3.61 -26.85
N PRO A 273 15.17 -2.51 -26.76
CA PRO A 273 15.12 -1.70 -25.54
C PRO A 273 14.37 -2.44 -24.42
N TRP A 274 14.86 -2.31 -23.18
CA TRP A 274 14.14 -2.74 -21.99
C TRP A 274 13.38 -1.56 -21.38
N HIS A 275 12.10 -1.76 -21.09
CA HIS A 275 11.24 -0.74 -20.49
C HIS A 275 10.96 -1.06 -19.03
N LEU A 276 11.24 -0.10 -18.15
CA LEU A 276 10.70 -0.11 -16.79
C LEU A 276 9.28 0.47 -16.83
N VAL A 277 8.28 -0.38 -16.62
CA VAL A 277 6.87 0.03 -16.59
C VAL A 277 6.46 0.18 -15.13
N GLU A 278 6.02 1.39 -14.78
CA GLU A 278 5.46 1.68 -13.48
C GLU A 278 3.96 1.94 -13.60
N TYR A 279 3.19 1.44 -12.65
CA TYR A 279 1.78 1.74 -12.52
C TYR A 279 1.35 1.75 -11.06
N TYR A 280 0.17 2.31 -10.82
CA TYR A 280 -0.40 2.50 -9.51
C TYR A 280 -1.77 1.83 -9.45
N ARG A 281 -2.03 1.15 -8.34
CA ARG A 281 -3.37 0.71 -7.94
C ARG A 281 -3.87 1.65 -6.86
N TYR A 282 -5.06 2.19 -7.06
CA TYR A 282 -5.74 3.08 -6.15
C TYR A 282 -7.00 2.42 -5.64
N MET A 283 -7.23 2.50 -4.33
CA MET A 283 -8.48 2.07 -3.70
C MET A 283 -9.00 3.15 -2.77
N ARG A 284 -10.22 3.61 -3.03
CA ARG A 284 -10.92 4.56 -2.16
C ARG A 284 -12.15 3.87 -1.57
N PHE A 285 -12.24 3.92 -0.24
CA PHE A 285 -13.36 3.39 0.53
C PHE A 285 -14.35 4.50 0.88
N PHE A 286 -15.62 4.14 0.97
CA PHE A 286 -16.71 5.01 1.40
C PHE A 286 -17.49 4.38 2.58
N PRO A 287 -17.97 5.17 3.55
CA PRO A 287 -18.63 4.63 4.75
C PRO A 287 -19.93 3.85 4.54
N ASP A 288 -20.46 3.83 3.32
CA ASP A 288 -21.63 3.03 2.92
C ASP A 288 -21.26 1.62 2.45
N GLY A 289 -19.98 1.25 2.50
CA GLY A 289 -19.50 -0.05 2.08
C GLY A 289 -19.10 -0.12 0.61
N ILE A 290 -19.04 1.02 -0.09
CA ILE A 290 -18.58 1.08 -1.49
C ILE A 290 -17.06 1.23 -1.54
N VAL A 291 -16.43 0.56 -2.49
CA VAL A 291 -15.03 0.78 -2.85
C VAL A 291 -14.90 1.09 -4.34
N VAL A 292 -14.03 2.06 -4.65
CA VAL A 292 -13.67 2.43 -6.02
C VAL A 292 -12.21 2.09 -6.23
N ILE A 293 -11.97 1.30 -7.26
CA ILE A 293 -10.66 0.77 -7.63
C ILE A 293 -10.27 1.35 -8.98
N TYR A 294 -9.04 1.84 -9.09
CA TYR A 294 -8.49 2.39 -10.32
C TYR A 294 -7.05 1.91 -10.49
N THR A 295 -6.70 1.46 -11.68
CA THR A 295 -5.33 1.08 -12.02
C THR A 295 -4.88 1.94 -13.20
N SER A 296 -3.80 2.69 -13.03
CA SER A 296 -3.26 3.58 -14.08
C SER A 296 -1.75 3.74 -13.97
N ALA A 297 -1.10 4.08 -15.08
CA ALA A 297 0.28 4.55 -15.11
C ALA A 297 0.41 6.02 -14.66
N ASP A 298 -0.70 6.76 -14.58
CA ASP A 298 -0.71 8.16 -14.17
C ASP A 298 -0.36 8.33 -12.68
N GLU A 299 0.47 9.31 -12.36
CA GLU A 299 0.82 9.64 -10.98
C GLU A 299 -0.39 10.01 -10.10
N PRO A 300 -0.31 9.82 -8.76
CA PRO A 300 -1.40 10.11 -7.83
C PRO A 300 -1.99 11.52 -7.96
N ARG A 301 -1.18 12.52 -8.31
CA ARG A 301 -1.64 13.92 -8.44
C ARG A 301 -2.76 14.09 -9.46
N ILE A 302 -2.77 13.27 -10.52
CA ILE A 302 -3.75 13.33 -11.61
C ILE A 302 -4.88 12.33 -11.34
N SER A 303 -4.54 11.13 -10.86
CA SER A 303 -5.46 10.01 -10.67
C SER A 303 -6.46 10.21 -9.54
N VAL A 304 -6.06 10.86 -8.44
CA VAL A 304 -6.89 10.99 -7.22
C VAL A 304 -8.21 11.68 -7.50
N ALA A 305 -8.24 12.73 -8.32
CA ALA A 305 -9.47 13.48 -8.59
C ALA A 305 -10.56 12.63 -9.25
N ARG A 306 -10.18 11.59 -10.02
CA ARG A 306 -11.13 10.68 -10.67
C ARG A 306 -11.89 9.80 -9.69
N LEU A 307 -11.31 9.53 -8.52
CA LEU A 307 -11.90 8.71 -7.46
C LEU A 307 -12.91 9.49 -6.61
N LYS A 308 -13.24 10.74 -6.97
CA LYS A 308 -14.14 11.60 -6.18
C LYS A 308 -15.54 11.00 -6.00
N ASN A 309 -16.10 10.41 -7.05
CA ASN A 309 -17.51 10.02 -7.06
C ASN A 309 -17.70 8.55 -6.66
N ARG A 310 -18.71 8.29 -5.81
CA ARG A 310 -19.11 6.94 -5.36
C ARG A 310 -19.55 6.04 -6.51
N TYR A 311 -20.19 6.65 -7.50
CA TYR A 311 -20.62 6.01 -8.73
C TYR A 311 -20.38 6.96 -9.89
N SER A 312 -19.59 6.54 -10.87
CA SER A 312 -19.45 7.23 -12.14
C SER A 312 -19.69 6.23 -13.25
N ILE A 313 -20.83 6.38 -13.92
CA ILE A 313 -21.21 5.60 -15.10
C ILE A 313 -20.30 5.96 -16.30
N ARG A 314 -19.50 7.03 -16.20
CA ARG A 314 -18.80 7.64 -17.33
C ARG A 314 -17.36 7.19 -17.52
N ASP A 315 -16.71 6.62 -16.50
CA ASP A 315 -15.30 6.22 -16.60
C ASP A 315 -15.17 4.69 -16.59
N PRO A 316 -14.96 4.04 -17.75
CA PRO A 316 -14.85 2.59 -17.84
C PRO A 316 -13.55 2.04 -17.24
N ALA A 317 -12.59 2.90 -16.88
CA ALA A 317 -11.37 2.47 -16.19
C ALA A 317 -11.57 2.34 -14.68
N LEU A 318 -12.63 2.93 -14.12
CA LEU A 318 -12.99 2.76 -12.72
C LEU A 318 -13.77 1.47 -12.51
N ILE A 319 -13.40 0.75 -11.46
CA ILE A 319 -14.08 -0.47 -11.05
C ILE A 319 -14.73 -0.21 -9.71
N TYR A 320 -16.02 -0.54 -9.63
CA TYR A 320 -16.83 -0.37 -8.44
C TYR A 320 -17.08 -1.72 -7.78
N GLY A 321 -17.01 -1.72 -6.45
CA GLY A 321 -17.28 -2.89 -5.63
C GLY A 321 -17.89 -2.52 -4.31
N ASN A 322 -18.24 -3.56 -3.56
CA ASN A 322 -18.63 -3.43 -2.16
C ASN A 322 -17.56 -4.07 -1.30
N TYR A 323 -17.38 -3.54 -0.09
CA TYR A 323 -16.50 -4.10 0.90
C TYR A 323 -17.22 -4.34 2.22
N ARG A 324 -16.68 -5.26 3.02
CA ARG A 324 -17.07 -5.46 4.41
C ARG A 324 -15.82 -5.58 5.27
N LEU A 325 -15.92 -5.05 6.47
CA LEU A 325 -14.91 -5.27 7.51
C LEU A 325 -15.23 -6.58 8.22
N GLN A 326 -14.18 -7.33 8.56
CA GLN A 326 -14.27 -8.51 9.42
C GLN A 326 -13.04 -8.52 10.30
N ASN A 327 -13.20 -8.14 11.57
CA ASN A 327 -12.11 -7.98 12.53
C ASN A 327 -11.03 -7.01 12.01
N ASP A 328 -9.85 -7.53 11.69
CA ASP A 328 -8.68 -6.86 11.14
C ASP A 328 -8.57 -6.95 9.62
N ARG A 329 -9.58 -7.52 8.94
CA ARG A 329 -9.59 -7.72 7.50
C ARG A 329 -10.64 -6.88 6.79
N VAL A 330 -10.34 -6.52 5.55
CA VAL A 330 -11.30 -5.95 4.61
C VAL A 330 -11.47 -6.91 3.43
N ILE A 331 -12.71 -7.34 3.23
CA ILE A 331 -13.11 -8.23 2.13
C ILE A 331 -13.82 -7.36 1.10
N ILE A 332 -13.41 -7.48 -0.16
CA ILE A 332 -13.90 -6.68 -1.27
C ILE A 332 -14.40 -7.62 -2.36
N VAL A 333 -15.58 -7.32 -2.89
CA VAL A 333 -16.11 -7.93 -4.10
C VAL A 333 -16.39 -6.81 -5.09
N ALA A 334 -15.65 -6.78 -6.19
CA ALA A 334 -15.76 -5.76 -7.22
C ALA A 334 -16.10 -6.37 -8.58
N LYS A 335 -16.90 -5.65 -9.37
CA LYS A 335 -17.36 -6.13 -10.68
C LYS A 335 -16.87 -5.20 -11.77
N ARG A 336 -16.20 -5.77 -12.78
CA ARG A 336 -15.84 -5.03 -13.99
C ARG A 336 -16.99 -5.15 -14.99
N ILE A 337 -17.68 -4.04 -15.20
CA ILE A 337 -18.79 -3.97 -16.17
C ILE A 337 -18.20 -3.84 -17.57
N SER A 338 -18.60 -4.74 -18.48
CA SER A 338 -18.20 -4.70 -19.89
C SER A 338 -18.71 -3.42 -20.58
N GLN A 339 -17.85 -2.82 -21.41
CA GLN A 339 -17.97 -1.47 -21.98
C GLN A 339 -19.25 -1.20 -22.80
N ARG A 340 -20.00 -2.23 -23.22
CA ARG A 340 -21.17 -2.05 -24.10
C ARG A 340 -22.46 -1.61 -23.40
N THR A 341 -22.65 -1.89 -22.11
CA THR A 341 -23.88 -1.45 -21.38
C THR A 341 -24.06 0.07 -21.36
N LEU A 342 -22.98 0.83 -21.50
CA LEU A 342 -23.00 2.29 -21.55
C LEU A 342 -23.35 2.86 -22.94
N THR A 343 -23.27 2.03 -23.99
CA THR A 343 -23.43 2.47 -25.40
C THR A 343 -24.82 2.19 -25.99
N MET A 344 -25.70 1.51 -25.25
CA MET A 344 -27.05 1.13 -25.71
C MET A 344 -28.08 2.28 -25.75
N ASN A 345 -27.74 3.48 -25.28
CA ASN A 345 -28.65 4.64 -25.29
C ASN A 345 -28.61 5.46 -26.59
N ASN A 346 -27.95 5.00 -27.66
CA ASN A 346 -27.91 5.74 -28.92
C ASN A 346 -28.53 4.93 -30.08
N PRO A 347 -29.83 5.12 -30.39
CA PRO A 347 -30.60 4.26 -31.30
C PRO A 347 -30.23 4.40 -32.80
N GLN A 348 -29.24 5.21 -33.17
CA GLN A 348 -28.96 5.55 -34.58
C GLN A 348 -27.86 4.71 -35.28
N ARG A 349 -27.27 3.69 -34.63
CA ARG A 349 -26.20 2.88 -35.26
C ARG A 349 -26.48 1.38 -35.20
N ARG A 350 -27.59 0.95 -35.81
CA ARG A 350 -27.86 -0.48 -36.11
C ARG A 350 -27.34 -0.80 -37.51
N GLY A 351 -26.06 -1.18 -37.62
CA GLY A 351 -25.48 -1.50 -38.94
C GLY A 351 -24.08 -2.07 -38.94
N VAL A 352 -23.61 -2.66 -37.83
CA VAL A 352 -22.30 -3.35 -37.80
C VAL A 352 -22.50 -4.75 -37.24
N ARG A 353 -22.02 -5.73 -38.01
CA ARG A 353 -22.18 -7.19 -37.84
C ARG A 353 -21.93 -7.65 -36.38
N ASP A 354 -22.89 -8.41 -35.85
CA ASP A 354 -22.85 -9.15 -34.58
C ASP A 354 -21.91 -10.37 -34.66
N SER A 355 -20.62 -10.14 -34.88
CA SER A 355 -19.62 -11.20 -34.81
C SER A 355 -18.83 -11.08 -33.50
N GLN A 356 -19.13 -12.01 -32.57
CA GLN A 356 -18.35 -12.36 -31.37
C GLN A 356 -18.24 -11.26 -30.30
N ILE A 357 -19.36 -11.03 -29.60
CA ILE A 357 -19.39 -10.22 -28.39
C ILE A 357 -19.05 -11.14 -27.22
N SER A 358 -17.95 -10.89 -26.52
CA SER A 358 -17.64 -11.57 -25.26
C SER A 358 -18.50 -10.99 -24.13
N ASP A 359 -19.60 -11.68 -23.80
CA ASP A 359 -20.45 -11.39 -22.65
C ASP A 359 -19.79 -11.88 -21.34
N ILE A 360 -18.49 -11.63 -21.18
CA ILE A 360 -17.72 -12.08 -20.02
C ILE A 360 -17.79 -11.01 -18.93
N GLU A 361 -18.36 -11.37 -17.78
CA GLU A 361 -18.32 -10.55 -16.56
C GLU A 361 -17.13 -10.97 -15.72
N GLN A 362 -16.35 -9.98 -15.25
CA GLN A 362 -15.24 -10.25 -14.33
C GLN A 362 -15.62 -9.79 -12.93
N ILE A 363 -15.55 -10.72 -11.98
CA ILE A 363 -15.73 -10.51 -10.56
C ILE A 363 -14.35 -10.66 -9.90
N MET A 364 -14.00 -9.71 -9.06
CA MET A 364 -12.73 -9.68 -8.34
C MET A 364 -13.02 -9.78 -6.86
N ASP A 365 -12.58 -10.88 -6.27
CA ASP A 365 -12.67 -11.16 -4.85
C ASP A 365 -11.30 -10.87 -4.24
N MET A 366 -11.23 -9.84 -3.40
CA MET A 366 -9.97 -9.36 -2.81
C MET A 366 -10.10 -9.33 -1.30
N GLU A 367 -9.04 -9.70 -0.61
CA GLU A 367 -8.94 -9.62 0.84
C GLU A 367 -7.63 -8.96 1.24
N PHE A 368 -7.73 -8.08 2.24
CA PHE A 368 -6.58 -7.44 2.83
C PHE A 368 -6.62 -7.50 4.33
N GLU A 369 -5.45 -7.63 4.94
CA GLU A 369 -5.21 -7.39 6.35
C GLU A 369 -4.87 -5.91 6.57
N MET A 370 -5.51 -5.29 7.57
CA MET A 370 -5.27 -3.90 7.96
C MET A 370 -4.12 -3.86 8.97
N CYS A 371 -3.08 -3.11 8.63
CA CYS A 371 -1.89 -2.94 9.46
C CYS A 371 -1.56 -1.46 9.69
N ASP A 372 -0.72 -1.23 10.70
CA ASP A 372 -0.20 0.10 11.03
C ASP A 372 0.92 0.50 10.06
N ALA A 373 0.89 1.74 9.59
CA ALA A 373 1.97 2.33 8.79
C ALA A 373 2.82 3.24 9.67
N GLY A 374 3.82 2.65 10.34
CA GLY A 374 4.65 3.35 11.32
C GLY A 374 3.82 3.80 12.53
N LYS A 375 3.73 5.11 12.79
CA LYS A 375 2.91 5.66 13.89
C LYS A 375 1.42 5.78 13.57
N LYS A 376 1.01 5.53 12.32
CA LYS A 376 -0.38 5.71 11.87
C LYS A 376 -1.12 4.38 11.86
N LYS A 377 -2.16 4.28 12.68
CA LYS A 377 -2.92 3.04 12.84
C LYS A 377 -3.75 2.69 11.62
N HIS A 378 -3.76 1.43 11.19
CA HIS A 378 -4.64 0.92 10.11
C HIS A 378 -4.46 1.61 8.74
N HIS A 379 -3.30 2.23 8.51
CA HIS A 379 -2.98 3.00 7.31
C HIS A 379 -2.33 2.17 6.20
N GLN A 380 -2.20 0.85 6.38
CA GLN A 380 -1.65 -0.06 5.40
C GLN A 380 -2.61 -1.23 5.18
N LEU A 381 -2.78 -1.63 3.92
CA LEU A 381 -3.51 -2.85 3.53
C LEU A 381 -2.52 -3.82 2.90
N ILE A 382 -2.43 -5.02 3.45
CA ILE A 382 -1.57 -6.09 2.95
C ILE A 382 -2.45 -7.14 2.29
N TRP A 383 -2.10 -7.52 1.06
CA TRP A 383 -2.82 -8.55 0.32
C TRP A 383 -2.78 -9.89 1.06
N THR A 384 -3.96 -10.49 1.27
CA THR A 384 -4.08 -11.85 1.82
C THR A 384 -4.73 -12.80 0.81
N HIS A 385 -5.62 -12.29 -0.04
CA HIS A 385 -6.29 -13.08 -1.07
C HIS A 385 -6.62 -12.21 -2.27
N TYR A 386 -6.49 -12.77 -3.48
CA TYR A 386 -6.99 -12.16 -4.70
C TYR A 386 -7.38 -13.23 -5.71
N GLU A 387 -8.67 -13.32 -6.02
CA GLU A 387 -9.23 -14.24 -7.00
C GLU A 387 -10.02 -13.45 -8.06
N ILE A 388 -9.84 -13.80 -9.33
CA ILE A 388 -10.62 -13.23 -10.44
C ILE A 388 -11.47 -14.33 -11.05
N LYS A 389 -12.79 -14.14 -10.99
CA LYS A 389 -13.79 -15.02 -11.61
C LYS A 389 -14.29 -14.38 -12.90
N SER A 390 -14.14 -15.08 -14.00
CA SER A 390 -14.69 -14.72 -15.31
C SER A 390 -15.90 -15.60 -15.58
N VAL A 391 -17.08 -14.98 -15.69
CA VAL A 391 -18.35 -15.66 -15.94
C VAL A 391 -18.81 -15.31 -17.34
N ASP A 392 -18.96 -16.31 -18.21
CA ASP A 392 -19.62 -16.12 -19.50
C ASP A 392 -21.13 -16.09 -19.29
N LYS A 393 -21.79 -14.96 -19.57
CA LYS A 393 -23.24 -14.81 -19.35
C LYS A 393 -24.08 -15.68 -20.29
N ARG A 394 -23.52 -16.17 -21.40
CA ARG A 394 -24.26 -16.96 -22.39
C ARG A 394 -24.30 -18.43 -22.04
N THR A 395 -23.17 -18.97 -21.61
CA THR A 395 -23.06 -20.39 -21.24
C THR A 395 -23.25 -20.63 -19.75
N GLY A 396 -23.02 -19.59 -18.92
CA GLY A 396 -22.96 -19.71 -17.47
C GLY A 396 -21.65 -20.32 -16.98
N ASP A 397 -20.67 -20.55 -17.87
CA ASP A 397 -19.38 -21.13 -17.48
C ASP A 397 -18.58 -20.14 -16.64
N GLU A 398 -18.13 -20.61 -15.48
CA GLU A 398 -17.30 -19.85 -14.56
C GLU A 398 -15.84 -20.34 -14.64
N ARG A 399 -14.91 -19.41 -14.81
CA ARG A 399 -13.48 -19.66 -14.71
C ARG A 399 -12.90 -18.80 -13.62
N SER A 400 -12.33 -19.40 -12.58
CA SER A 400 -11.62 -18.68 -11.54
C SER A 400 -10.11 -18.79 -11.73
N ASN A 401 -9.43 -17.67 -11.51
CA ASN A 401 -7.98 -17.57 -11.46
C ASN A 401 -7.60 -17.01 -10.09
N LEU A 402 -7.01 -17.86 -9.25
CA LEU A 402 -6.44 -17.44 -7.97
C LEU A 402 -5.05 -16.86 -8.22
N LEU A 403 -4.81 -15.64 -7.76
CA LEU A 403 -3.54 -14.95 -7.89
C LEU A 403 -2.76 -15.09 -6.59
N ASP A 404 -1.45 -15.29 -6.69
CA ASP A 404 -0.57 -15.45 -5.54
C ASP A 404 -0.24 -14.11 -4.86
N ALA A 405 -1.27 -13.34 -4.54
CA ALA A 405 -1.13 -11.98 -4.02
C ALA A 405 -0.54 -11.92 -2.61
N ALA A 406 -0.66 -13.00 -1.83
CA ALA A 406 -0.10 -13.08 -0.48
C ALA A 406 1.42 -13.29 -0.49
N ASN A 407 1.94 -14.10 -1.43
CA ASN A 407 3.38 -14.43 -1.47
C ASN A 407 4.15 -13.53 -2.43
N ASP A 408 3.57 -13.13 -3.57
CA ASP A 408 4.23 -12.26 -4.55
C ASP A 408 4.11 -10.78 -4.17
N ARG A 409 4.98 -10.35 -3.25
CA ARG A 409 5.07 -8.95 -2.81
C ARG A 409 5.57 -8.00 -3.90
N HIS A 410 6.18 -8.51 -4.97
CA HIS A 410 6.64 -7.68 -6.09
C HIS A 410 5.48 -7.30 -7.00
N ALA A 411 4.62 -8.26 -7.35
CA ALA A 411 3.41 -7.98 -8.13
C ALA A 411 2.30 -7.32 -7.29
N TYR A 412 2.24 -7.64 -6.00
CA TYR A 412 1.22 -7.17 -5.05
C TYR A 412 1.83 -6.52 -3.80
N PRO A 413 2.50 -5.36 -3.95
CA PRO A 413 3.01 -4.63 -2.80
C PRO A 413 1.85 -4.06 -1.97
N PRO A 414 2.06 -3.85 -0.65
CA PRO A 414 1.04 -3.29 0.24
C PRO A 414 0.49 -1.96 -0.27
N MET A 415 -0.80 -1.72 -0.02
CA MET A 415 -1.43 -0.44 -0.32
C MET A 415 -1.23 0.50 0.88
N ILE A 416 -0.61 1.65 0.66
CA ILE A 416 -0.36 2.65 1.72
C ILE A 416 -1.38 3.77 1.61
N PHE A 417 -1.98 4.14 2.74
CA PHE A 417 -2.93 5.25 2.80
C PHE A 417 -2.24 6.59 2.56
N SER A 418 -2.72 7.30 1.54
CA SER A 418 -2.36 8.67 1.22
C SER A 418 -3.54 9.61 1.43
N ARG A 419 -3.32 10.63 2.25
CA ARG A 419 -4.35 11.61 2.61
C ARG A 419 -4.55 12.60 1.47
N VAL A 420 -5.82 12.95 1.21
CA VAL A 420 -6.21 14.02 0.27
C VAL A 420 -6.71 15.23 1.06
N LYS A 421 -6.67 16.44 0.47
CA LYS A 421 -7.17 17.64 1.15
C LYS A 421 -8.67 17.56 1.39
N SER A 422 -9.43 17.40 0.32
CA SER A 422 -10.84 17.03 0.35
C SER A 422 -11.27 16.55 -1.04
N TYR A 423 -12.24 15.63 -1.08
CA TYR A 423 -12.93 15.25 -2.31
C TYR A 423 -14.19 16.09 -2.54
N SER A 424 -14.89 16.48 -1.47
CA SER A 424 -16.12 17.27 -1.50
C SER A 424 -15.90 18.64 -0.86
N LEU A 425 -16.56 19.68 -1.39
CA LEU A 425 -16.53 21.02 -0.81
C LEU A 425 -17.66 21.23 0.20
N ALA A 426 -18.69 20.38 0.16
CA ALA A 426 -19.89 20.48 0.99
C ALA A 426 -20.26 19.09 1.54
N SER A 427 -20.90 19.10 2.69
CA SER A 427 -21.50 17.92 3.31
C SER A 427 -22.86 17.66 2.67
N GLU A 428 -23.05 16.46 2.10
CA GLU A 428 -24.29 16.10 1.40
C GLU A 428 -25.38 15.62 2.37
N GLN A 429 -24.98 14.99 3.48
CA GLN A 429 -25.92 14.39 4.42
C GLN A 429 -25.38 14.40 5.85
N LEU A 430 -26.27 14.71 6.80
CA LEU A 430 -26.01 14.65 8.23
C LEU A 430 -25.59 13.23 8.67
N LEU A 431 -24.65 13.14 9.62
CA LEU A 431 -24.36 11.90 10.33
C LEU A 431 -25.61 11.42 11.11
N LYS A 432 -26.10 10.22 10.75
CA LYS A 432 -27.28 9.58 11.31
C LYS A 432 -26.93 8.36 12.14
#